data_AF-A0A0W8FMJ5-F1
#
_entry.id   AF-A0A0W8FMJ5-F1
#
_cell.length_a   1.000
_cell.length_b   1.000
_cell.length_c   1.000
_cell.angle_alpha   90.00
_cell.angle_beta   90.00
_cell.angle_gamma   90.00
#
_symmetry.space_group_name_H-M   'P 1'
#
loop_
_entity.id
_entity.type
_entity.pdbx_description
1 polymer ?
#
loop_
_entity_poly.entity_id
_entity_poly.type
_entity_poly.pdbx_seq_one_letter_code
_entity_poly.pdbx_strand_id
1 'polypeptide(L)'
;MDVSKVWDASGPAIESIRSGKGPIFLHAKCVHFEGHFLGFQPIRVVRDPLKEMPKIAVPLTKSFLRIGGASLGERMAGMKSVMSSVINALRDPRRDPNNDPLTRARVTLQSDPAKLKALEDQLEKDINNVLTNVLGEVQP
;
A
#
# COMPACT_ATOMS: atom_id res chain seq x y z
N MET A 1 2.95 -6.70 -8.97
CA MET A 1 2.81 -6.38 -10.43
C MET A 1 4.17 -6.54 -11.09
N ASP A 2 4.23 -6.83 -12.40
CA ASP A 2 5.48 -6.96 -13.17
C ASP A 2 5.47 -5.97 -14.33
N VAL A 3 6.38 -4.99 -14.30
CA VAL A 3 6.39 -3.86 -15.27
C VAL A 3 6.74 -4.35 -16.67
N SER A 4 7.66 -5.31 -16.81
CA SER A 4 8.04 -5.87 -18.11
C SER A 4 6.85 -6.56 -18.78
N LYS A 5 6.10 -7.37 -18.01
CA LYS A 5 4.88 -8.01 -18.55
C LYS A 5 3.80 -7.01 -18.94
N VAL A 6 3.66 -5.91 -18.20
CA VAL A 6 2.74 -4.83 -18.56
C VAL A 6 3.18 -4.17 -19.87
N TRP A 7 4.47 -3.89 -20.01
CA TRP A 7 5.04 -3.33 -21.24
C TRP A 7 4.80 -4.24 -22.45
N ASP A 8 5.14 -5.53 -22.33
CA ASP A 8 5.02 -6.53 -23.38
C ASP A 8 3.57 -6.75 -23.82
N ALA A 9 2.61 -6.67 -22.88
CA ALA A 9 1.19 -6.77 -23.19
C ALA A 9 0.61 -5.48 -23.79
N SER A 10 1.09 -4.31 -23.36
CA SER A 10 0.52 -3.01 -23.74
C SER A 10 0.95 -2.56 -25.13
N GLY A 11 2.21 -2.79 -25.52
CA GLY A 11 2.74 -2.36 -26.81
C GLY A 11 1.94 -2.89 -28.01
N PRO A 12 1.80 -4.22 -28.17
CA PRO A 12 0.99 -4.81 -29.25
C PRO A 12 -0.48 -4.41 -29.19
N ALA A 13 -1.04 -4.23 -27.99
CA ALA A 13 -2.42 -3.78 -27.82
C ALA A 13 -2.62 -2.36 -28.36
N ILE A 14 -1.69 -1.45 -28.05
CA ILE A 14 -1.69 -0.07 -28.56
C ILE A 14 -1.56 -0.08 -30.09
N GLU A 15 -0.64 -0.85 -30.66
CA GLU A 15 -0.47 -0.94 -32.12
C GLU A 15 -1.69 -1.52 -32.83
N SER A 16 -2.35 -2.50 -32.22
CA SER A 16 -3.60 -3.07 -32.74
C SER A 16 -4.72 -2.02 -32.77
N ILE A 17 -4.86 -1.23 -31.70
CA ILE A 17 -5.83 -0.12 -31.63
C ILE A 17 -5.50 0.93 -32.69
N ARG A 18 -4.23 1.35 -32.81
CA ARG A 18 -3.77 2.32 -33.84
C ARG A 18 -4.06 1.85 -35.26
N SER A 19 -4.00 0.55 -35.50
CA SER A 19 -4.28 -0.08 -36.80
C SER A 19 -5.79 -0.23 -37.10
N GLY A 20 -6.68 0.30 -36.26
CA GLY A 20 -8.13 0.24 -36.47
C GLY A 20 -8.76 -1.12 -36.17
N LYS A 21 -8.07 -2.03 -35.46
CA LYS A 21 -8.58 -3.38 -35.16
C LYS A 21 -9.58 -3.42 -34.00
N GLY A 22 -10.00 -2.26 -33.50
CA GLY A 22 -10.96 -2.13 -32.40
C GLY A 22 -10.30 -2.15 -31.00
N PRO A 23 -11.13 -2.09 -29.94
CA PRO A 23 -10.66 -1.97 -28.57
C PRO A 23 -10.08 -3.29 -28.03
N ILE A 24 -9.14 -3.17 -27.09
CA ILE A 24 -8.56 -4.30 -26.35
C ILE A 24 -8.70 -4.03 -24.85
N PHE A 25 -9.02 -5.09 -24.10
CA PHE A 25 -9.11 -5.04 -22.64
C PHE A 25 -7.86 -5.63 -22.01
N LEU A 26 -7.22 -4.86 -21.13
CA LEU A 26 -6.09 -5.31 -20.32
C LEU A 26 -6.49 -5.30 -18.84
N HIS A 27 -6.43 -6.47 -18.20
CA HIS A 27 -6.66 -6.58 -16.76
C HIS A 27 -5.33 -6.70 -16.02
N ALA A 28 -4.81 -5.55 -15.55
CA ALA A 28 -3.61 -5.50 -14.74
C ALA A 28 -3.93 -5.78 -13.26
N LYS A 29 -3.32 -6.83 -12.70
CA LYS A 29 -3.41 -7.13 -11.26
C LYS A 29 -2.39 -6.29 -10.50
N CYS A 30 -2.89 -5.23 -9.86
CA CYS A 30 -2.09 -4.29 -9.09
C CYS A 30 -2.42 -4.39 -7.60
N VAL A 31 -1.44 -4.06 -6.77
CA VAL A 31 -1.60 -3.96 -5.32
C VAL A 31 -1.38 -2.50 -4.93
N HIS A 32 -2.39 -1.88 -4.33
CA HIS A 32 -2.30 -0.51 -3.84
C HIS A 32 -1.73 -0.53 -2.43
N PHE A 33 -0.46 -0.15 -2.24
CA PHE A 33 0.23 -0.36 -0.94
C PHE A 33 -0.31 0.46 0.22
N GLU A 34 -0.79 1.67 -0.06
CA GLU A 34 -1.47 2.46 0.95
C GLU A 34 -2.92 1.99 1.14
N GLY A 35 -3.47 2.26 2.32
CA GLY A 35 -4.89 2.08 2.56
C GLY A 35 -5.71 2.98 1.64
N HIS A 36 -6.99 2.65 1.42
CA HIS A 36 -7.91 3.54 0.69
C HIS A 36 -7.98 4.95 1.30
N PHE A 37 -7.66 5.06 2.59
CA PHE A 37 -7.46 6.32 3.29
C PHE A 37 -6.11 6.31 4.02
N LEU A 38 -5.37 7.43 3.93
CA LEU A 38 -4.25 7.73 4.80
C LEU A 38 -4.77 7.81 6.24
N GLY A 39 -4.40 6.84 7.09
CA GLY A 39 -4.77 6.84 8.52
C GLY A 39 -5.69 5.72 9.00
N PHE A 40 -5.98 4.70 8.19
CA PHE A 40 -6.73 3.52 8.65
C PHE A 40 -6.02 2.87 9.85
N GLN A 41 -6.63 2.92 11.05
CA GLN A 41 -6.03 2.48 12.33
C GLN A 41 -5.39 1.08 12.29
N PRO A 42 -5.97 0.06 11.62
CA PRO A 42 -5.33 -1.24 11.47
C PRO A 42 -3.96 -1.19 10.78
N ILE A 43 -3.77 -0.28 9.81
CA ILE A 43 -2.48 -0.14 9.11
C ILE A 43 -1.41 0.39 10.07
N ARG A 44 -1.78 1.36 10.93
CA ARG A 44 -0.88 1.93 11.95
C ARG A 44 -0.50 0.90 13.01
N VAL A 45 -1.47 0.11 13.47
CA VAL A 45 -1.27 -1.01 14.40
C VAL A 45 -0.27 -2.01 13.88
N VAL A 46 -0.33 -2.34 12.60
CA VAL A 46 0.63 -3.28 12.04
C VAL A 46 1.98 -2.62 11.73
N ARG A 47 2.03 -1.30 11.45
CA ARG A 47 3.31 -0.57 11.25
C ARG A 47 4.09 -0.40 12.56
N ASP A 48 3.41 -0.07 13.66
CA ASP A 48 4.02 0.15 14.98
C ASP A 48 3.17 -0.50 16.08
N PRO A 49 3.21 -1.84 16.19
CA PRO A 49 2.32 -2.59 17.08
C PRO A 49 2.53 -2.24 18.55
N LEU A 50 3.76 -1.99 18.97
CA LEU A 50 4.07 -1.67 20.37
C LEU A 50 3.47 -0.31 20.78
N LYS A 51 3.47 0.67 19.86
CA LYS A 51 2.89 1.99 20.13
C LYS A 51 1.38 2.05 19.97
N GLU A 52 0.83 1.31 19.02
CA GLU A 52 -0.56 1.48 18.59
C GLU A 52 -1.51 0.40 19.18
N MET A 53 -1.05 -0.83 19.46
CA MET A 53 -1.90 -1.86 20.09
C MET A 53 -2.42 -1.48 21.47
N PRO A 54 -1.62 -0.87 22.39
CA PRO A 54 -2.14 -0.50 23.71
C PRO A 54 -3.32 0.48 23.64
N LYS A 55 -3.34 1.37 22.64
CA LYS A 55 -4.42 2.34 22.42
C LYS A 55 -5.74 1.68 22.01
N ILE A 56 -5.69 0.46 21.49
CA ILE A 56 -6.86 -0.33 21.06
C ILE A 56 -7.22 -1.37 22.11
N ALA A 57 -6.24 -2.13 22.61
CA ALA A 57 -6.46 -3.22 23.54
C ALA A 57 -6.99 -2.75 24.89
N VAL A 58 -6.49 -1.62 25.43
CA VAL A 58 -6.92 -1.12 26.75
C VAL A 58 -8.41 -0.72 26.76
N PRO A 59 -8.92 0.10 25.83
CA PRO A 59 -10.35 0.40 25.75
C PRO A 59 -11.21 -0.84 25.47
N LEU A 60 -10.76 -1.76 24.63
CA LEU A 60 -11.48 -3.00 24.33
C LEU A 60 -11.64 -3.88 25.57
N THR A 61 -10.56 -4.12 26.31
CA THR A 61 -10.61 -4.90 27.55
C THR A 61 -11.52 -4.25 28.59
N LYS A 62 -11.45 -2.91 28.74
CA LYS A 62 -12.36 -2.16 29.62
C LYS A 62 -13.83 -2.29 29.21
N SER A 63 -14.11 -2.25 27.91
CA SER A 63 -15.46 -2.42 27.36
C SER A 63 -15.97 -3.84 27.60
N PHE A 64 -15.14 -4.85 27.36
CA PHE A 64 -15.49 -6.25 27.54
C PHE A 64 -15.82 -6.60 29.00
N LEU A 65 -15.07 -6.04 29.97
CA LEU A 65 -15.25 -6.29 31.41
C LEU A 65 -16.31 -5.40 32.08
N ARG A 66 -16.85 -4.40 31.38
CA ARG A 66 -17.82 -3.46 31.96
C ARG A 66 -19.13 -4.17 32.31
N ILE A 67 -19.57 -4.03 33.56
CA ILE A 67 -20.86 -4.56 34.03
C ILE A 67 -21.99 -3.69 33.45
N GLY A 68 -22.95 -4.32 32.77
CA GLY A 68 -24.05 -3.65 32.06
C GLY A 68 -23.76 -3.38 30.57
N GLY A 69 -24.81 -3.34 29.75
CA GLY A 69 -24.74 -3.19 28.28
C GLY A 69 -25.02 -4.50 27.54
N ALA A 70 -24.36 -4.71 26.40
CA ALA A 70 -24.55 -5.88 25.53
C ALA A 70 -24.36 -7.22 26.28
N SER A 71 -25.12 -8.23 25.87
CA SER A 71 -25.03 -9.61 26.36
C SER A 71 -23.64 -10.21 26.10
N LEU A 72 -23.33 -11.30 26.80
CA LEU A 72 -22.04 -11.98 26.66
C LEU A 72 -21.81 -12.50 25.22
N GLY A 73 -22.88 -12.94 24.54
CA GLY A 73 -22.83 -13.36 23.14
C GLY A 73 -22.52 -12.21 22.18
N GLU A 74 -23.16 -11.05 22.37
CA GLU A 74 -22.90 -9.85 21.57
C GLU A 74 -21.47 -9.31 21.77
N ARG A 75 -20.94 -9.39 23.00
CA ARG A 75 -19.54 -9.03 23.30
C ARG A 75 -18.56 -9.95 22.58
N MET A 76 -18.81 -11.26 22.60
CA MET A 76 -17.98 -12.25 21.90
C MET A 76 -18.03 -12.04 20.39
N ALA A 77 -19.21 -11.74 19.83
CA ALA A 77 -19.37 -11.43 18.41
C ALA A 77 -18.60 -10.17 18.01
N GLY A 78 -18.70 -9.10 18.81
CA GLY A 78 -17.93 -7.86 18.61
C GLY A 78 -16.43 -8.09 18.67
N MET A 79 -15.95 -8.84 19.67
CA MET A 79 -14.53 -9.19 19.80
C MET A 79 -14.03 -10.00 18.60
N LYS A 80 -14.81 -10.99 18.13
CA LYS A 80 -14.50 -11.76 16.93
C LYS A 80 -14.39 -10.86 15.70
N SER A 81 -15.29 -9.88 15.55
CA SER A 81 -15.25 -8.91 14.46
C SER A 81 -13.95 -8.10 14.50
N VAL A 82 -13.58 -7.56 15.67
CA VAL A 82 -12.34 -6.78 15.83
C VAL A 82 -11.10 -7.63 15.50
N MET A 83 -11.03 -8.85 16.03
CA MET A 83 -9.89 -9.75 15.77
C MET A 83 -9.79 -10.13 14.29
N SER A 84 -10.92 -10.36 13.62
CA SER A 84 -10.93 -10.64 12.18
C SER A 84 -10.38 -9.47 11.35
N SER A 85 -10.72 -8.23 11.70
CA SER A 85 -10.19 -7.04 11.05
C SER A 85 -8.68 -6.88 11.25
N VAL A 86 -8.17 -7.18 12.45
CA VAL A 86 -6.72 -7.17 12.72
C VAL A 86 -6.00 -8.26 11.93
N ILE A 87 -6.53 -9.48 11.90
CA ILE A 87 -5.95 -10.60 11.13
C ILE A 87 -5.95 -10.28 9.63
N ASN A 88 -7.02 -9.70 9.10
CA ASN A 88 -7.08 -9.30 7.69
C ASN A 88 -6.06 -8.21 7.37
N ALA A 89 -5.81 -7.27 8.29
CA ALA A 89 -4.77 -6.25 8.14
C ALA A 89 -3.34 -6.82 8.24
N LEU A 90 -3.14 -7.91 9.00
CA LEU A 90 -1.86 -8.61 9.08
C LEU A 90 -1.59 -9.45 7.82
N ARG A 91 -2.62 -10.07 7.24
CA ARG A 91 -2.56 -10.85 6.01
C ARG A 91 -2.69 -10.00 4.75
N ASP A 92 -2.51 -8.69 4.88
CA ASP A 92 -2.70 -7.77 3.78
C ASP A 92 -1.65 -8.03 2.68
N PRO A 93 -2.05 -8.47 1.46
CA PRO A 93 -1.12 -8.75 0.37
C PRO A 93 -0.31 -7.51 -0.05
N ARG A 94 -0.75 -6.30 0.34
CA ARG A 94 0.02 -5.05 0.20
C ARG A 94 1.35 -5.07 0.93
N ARG A 95 1.53 -5.94 1.91
CA ARG A 95 2.76 -6.05 2.68
C ARG A 95 3.74 -7.08 2.18
N ASP A 96 3.35 -7.92 1.24
CA ASP A 96 4.29 -8.86 0.63
C ASP A 96 5.31 -8.08 -0.21
N PRO A 97 6.61 -8.09 0.15
CA PRO A 97 7.65 -7.40 -0.62
C PRO A 97 7.71 -7.88 -2.07
N ASN A 98 7.27 -9.11 -2.34
CA ASN A 98 7.24 -9.65 -3.70
C ASN A 98 6.19 -8.97 -4.60
N ASN A 99 5.23 -8.24 -4.01
CA ASN A 99 4.23 -7.48 -4.73
C ASN A 99 4.74 -6.11 -5.18
N ASP A 100 5.85 -5.62 -4.60
CA ASP A 100 6.51 -4.37 -4.99
C ASP A 100 7.10 -4.46 -6.42
N PRO A 101 6.54 -3.73 -7.40
CA PRO A 101 7.07 -3.73 -8.75
C PRO A 101 8.47 -3.09 -8.82
N LEU A 102 8.82 -2.15 -7.93
CA LEU A 102 10.13 -1.50 -7.94
C LEU A 102 11.22 -2.47 -7.49
N THR A 103 10.97 -3.24 -6.43
CA THR A 103 11.90 -4.30 -5.99
C THR A 103 12.19 -5.30 -7.11
N ARG A 104 11.15 -5.73 -7.85
CA ARG A 104 11.30 -6.65 -9.00
C ARG A 104 12.07 -6.01 -10.16
N ALA A 105 11.73 -4.78 -10.53
CA ALA A 105 12.41 -4.06 -11.61
C ALA A 105 13.88 -3.80 -11.27
N ARG A 106 14.18 -3.46 -10.01
CA ARG A 106 15.54 -3.19 -9.53
C ARG A 106 16.46 -4.40 -9.70
N VAL A 107 15.98 -5.62 -9.41
CA VAL A 107 16.75 -6.86 -9.67
C VAL A 107 17.19 -6.96 -11.12
N THR A 108 16.32 -6.56 -12.06
CA THR A 108 16.66 -6.58 -13.49
C THR A 108 17.66 -5.47 -13.85
N LEU A 109 17.48 -4.27 -13.29
CA LEU A 109 18.31 -3.10 -13.57
C LEU A 109 19.71 -3.15 -12.91
N GLN A 110 19.93 -4.07 -11.96
CA GLN A 110 21.24 -4.30 -11.35
C GLN A 110 22.31 -4.76 -12.34
N SER A 111 21.95 -5.07 -13.59
CA SER A 111 22.93 -5.26 -14.68
C SER A 111 23.80 -4.03 -14.93
N ASP A 112 23.33 -2.82 -14.56
CA ASP A 112 24.08 -1.57 -14.61
C ASP A 112 23.88 -0.76 -13.31
N PRO A 113 24.60 -1.11 -12.24
CA PRO A 113 24.38 -0.54 -10.92
C PRO A 113 24.77 0.94 -10.84
N ALA A 114 25.75 1.37 -11.62
CA ALA A 114 26.20 2.77 -11.65
C ALA A 114 25.11 3.67 -12.24
N LYS A 115 24.52 3.25 -13.37
CA LYS A 115 23.42 3.98 -14.00
C LYS A 115 22.15 3.94 -13.15
N LEU A 116 21.82 2.80 -12.54
CA LEU A 116 20.68 2.71 -11.62
C LEU A 116 20.83 3.69 -10.46
N LYS A 117 22.00 3.75 -9.82
CA LYS A 117 22.25 4.68 -8.72
C LYS A 117 22.15 6.13 -9.18
N ALA A 118 22.75 6.48 -10.32
CA ALA A 118 22.65 7.84 -10.86
C ALA A 118 21.19 8.27 -11.14
N LEU A 119 20.35 7.34 -11.62
CA LEU A 119 18.91 7.59 -11.81
C LEU A 119 18.18 7.80 -10.47
N GLU A 120 18.48 6.98 -9.45
CA GLU A 120 17.88 7.11 -8.12
C GLU A 120 18.29 8.43 -7.44
N ASP A 121 19.58 8.80 -7.51
CA ASP A 121 20.12 10.04 -6.96
C ASP A 121 19.49 11.28 -7.66
N GLN A 122 19.32 11.21 -9.00
CA GLN A 122 18.67 12.28 -9.75
C GLN A 122 17.19 12.41 -9.39
N LEU A 123 16.47 11.30 -9.24
CA LEU A 123 15.07 11.32 -8.83
C LEU A 123 14.88 11.94 -7.44
N GLU A 124 15.74 11.60 -6.48
CA GLU A 124 15.71 12.19 -5.14
C GLU A 124 15.91 13.72 -5.20
N LYS A 125 16.90 14.18 -5.99
CA LYS A 125 17.13 15.60 -6.20
C LYS A 125 15.92 16.30 -6.81
N ASP A 126 15.29 15.70 -7.82
CA ASP A 126 14.13 16.27 -8.49
C ASP A 126 12.92 16.38 -7.54
N ILE A 127 12.66 15.34 -6.75
CA ILE A 127 11.60 15.36 -5.72
C ILE A 127 11.86 16.47 -4.70
N ASN A 128 13.09 16.58 -4.19
CA ASN A 128 13.45 17.60 -3.22
C ASN A 128 13.29 19.01 -3.78
N ASN A 129 13.71 19.25 -5.04
CA ASN A 129 13.52 20.54 -5.70
C ASN A 129 12.03 20.90 -5.82
N VAL A 130 11.18 19.94 -6.23
CA VAL A 130 9.73 20.15 -6.30
C VAL A 130 9.16 20.48 -4.93
N LEU A 131 9.56 19.76 -3.88
CA LEU A 131 9.13 20.05 -2.51
C LEU A 131 9.56 21.43 -2.04
N THR A 132 10.81 21.83 -2.28
CA THR A 132 11.30 23.16 -1.93
C THR A 132 10.53 24.26 -2.65
N ASN A 133 10.24 24.09 -3.94
CA ASN A 133 9.47 25.07 -4.70
C ASN A 133 8.04 25.19 -4.14
N VAL A 134 7.34 24.06 -3.96
CA VAL A 134 5.94 24.07 -3.49
C VAL A 134 5.82 24.59 -2.06
N LEU A 135 6.76 24.24 -1.17
CA LEU A 135 6.73 24.71 0.23
C LEU A 135 7.29 26.13 0.40
N GLY A 136 8.18 26.57 -0.48
CA GLY A 136 8.73 27.92 -0.50
C GLY A 136 7.75 28.97 -1.01
N GLU A 137 6.82 28.58 -1.90
CA GLU A 137 5.71 29.44 -2.36
C GLU A 137 4.62 29.65 -1.29
N VAL A 138 4.65 28.89 -0.19
CA VAL A 138 3.77 29.07 0.97
C VAL A 138 4.50 29.94 2.02
N GLN A 139 4.72 31.21 1.70
CA GLN A 139 4.95 32.25 2.73
C GLN A 139 3.66 33.10 2.86
N PRO A 140 3.24 33.43 4.09
CA PRO A 140 2.01 34.21 4.34
C PRO A 140 2.05 35.62 3.75
#